data_AF-A0A0T7FFT5-F1
#
_entry.id   AF-A0A0T7FFT5-F1
#
_cell.length_a   1.000
_cell.length_b   1.000
_cell.length_c   1.000
_cell.angle_alpha   90.00
_cell.angle_beta   90.00
_cell.angle_gamma   90.00
#
_symmetry.space_group_name_H-M   'P 1'
#
loop_
_entity.id
_entity.type
_entity.pdbx_description
1 polymer ?
#
loop_
_entity_poly.entity_id
_entity_poly.type
_entity_poly.pdbx_seq_one_letter_code
_entity_poly.pdbx_strand_id
1 'polypeptide(L)' 'AQYLFADDVLGQNRGHVPRHAKTYRNFAAEFDRLQHERIAAFREFRQDVESGAYPAEPHNVGVASEELARFRNMING' A
#
# COMPACT_ATOMS: atom_id res chain seq x y z
N ALA A 1 10.17 -34.16 20.68
CA ALA A 1 10.08 -32.90 19.93
C ALA A 1 9.28 -31.88 20.76
N GLN A 2 9.40 -30.59 20.47
CA GLN A 2 8.58 -29.52 21.05
C GLN A 2 7.84 -28.78 19.92
N TYR A 3 6.64 -28.29 20.18
CA TYR A 3 5.76 -27.65 19.19
C TYR A 3 5.10 -26.40 19.79
N LEU A 4 5.08 -25.31 19.01
CA LEU A 4 4.37 -24.06 19.32
C LEU A 4 3.81 -23.48 18.02
N PHE A 5 2.72 -22.71 18.10
CA PHE A 5 2.20 -21.96 16.97
C PHE A 5 3.09 -20.75 16.64
N ALA A 6 3.30 -20.52 15.35
CA ALA A 6 4.09 -19.37 14.88
C ALA A 6 3.50 -18.04 15.36
N ASP A 7 2.17 -17.92 15.40
CA ASP A 7 1.49 -16.70 15.85
C ASP A 7 1.85 -16.32 17.30
N ASP A 8 2.01 -17.31 18.19
CA ASP A 8 2.40 -17.06 19.58
C ASP A 8 3.91 -16.76 19.68
N VAL A 9 4.73 -17.47 18.91
CA VAL A 9 6.19 -17.29 18.85
C VAL A 9 6.54 -15.90 18.31
N LEU A 10 5.85 -15.44 17.27
CA LEU A 10 6.09 -14.16 16.61
C LEU A 10 5.30 -12.99 17.24
N GLY A 11 4.39 -13.27 18.16
CA GLY A 11 3.57 -12.25 18.82
C GLY A 11 2.57 -11.60 17.87
N GLN A 12 1.93 -12.41 17.01
CA GLN A 12 0.84 -12.00 16.13
C GLN A 12 -0.53 -12.18 16.78
N ASN A 13 -0.63 -13.09 17.75
CA ASN A 13 -1.86 -13.32 18.50
C ASN A 13 -2.23 -12.05 19.30
N ARG A 14 -3.41 -11.49 19.01
CA ARG A 14 -3.92 -10.25 19.65
C ARG A 14 -4.74 -10.51 20.90
N GLY A 15 -5.11 -11.77 21.12
CA GLY A 15 -5.92 -12.18 22.26
C GLY A 15 -5.07 -12.83 23.34
N HIS A 16 -5.61 -13.88 23.93
CA HIS A 16 -4.93 -14.63 24.97
C HIS A 16 -3.86 -15.55 24.37
N VAL A 17 -2.59 -15.32 24.74
CA VAL A 17 -1.47 -16.24 24.45
C VAL A 17 -1.43 -17.36 25.50
N PRO A 18 -1.41 -18.64 25.11
CA PRO A 18 -1.37 -19.76 26.07
C PRO A 18 -0.16 -19.69 27.01
N ARG A 19 -0.34 -20.05 28.29
CA ARG A 19 0.74 -20.00 29.32
C ARG A 19 1.98 -20.85 29.01
N HIS A 20 1.87 -21.83 28.12
CA HIS A 20 2.97 -22.72 27.72
C HIS A 20 3.68 -22.25 26.44
N ALA A 21 3.21 -21.16 25.80
CA ALA A 21 3.89 -20.55 24.68
C ALA A 21 4.95 -19.54 25.15
N LYS A 22 5.91 -19.25 24.27
CA LYS A 22 6.91 -18.21 24.49
C LYS A 22 6.96 -17.29 23.26
N THR A 23 6.71 -16.01 23.49
CA THR A 23 6.77 -14.97 22.46
C THR A 23 8.18 -14.40 22.38
N TYR A 24 8.70 -14.29 21.16
CA TYR A 24 10.05 -13.80 20.89
C TYR A 24 10.06 -12.44 20.19
N ARG A 25 8.95 -12.05 19.53
CA ARG A 25 8.81 -10.80 18.78
C ARG A 25 7.42 -10.21 18.98
N ASN A 26 7.21 -8.99 18.49
CA ASN A 26 5.91 -8.32 18.50
C ASN A 26 5.50 -7.95 17.07
N PHE A 27 5.13 -8.96 16.29
CA PHE A 27 4.70 -8.72 14.91
C PHE A 27 3.37 -8.00 14.84
N ALA A 28 2.50 -8.12 15.86
CA ALA A 28 1.26 -7.34 15.93
C ALA A 28 1.52 -5.83 15.84
N ALA A 29 2.50 -5.31 16.60
CA ALA A 29 2.85 -3.89 16.55
C ALA A 29 3.44 -3.47 15.19
N GLU A 30 4.25 -4.32 14.55
CA GLU A 30 4.78 -4.03 13.21
C GLU A 30 3.67 -4.00 12.16
N PHE A 31 2.71 -4.93 12.22
CA PHE A 31 1.57 -4.91 11.33
C PHE A 31 0.66 -3.70 11.56
N ASP A 32 0.47 -3.28 12.81
CA ASP A 32 -0.26 -2.06 13.14
C ASP A 32 0.46 -0.83 12.57
N ARG A 33 1.78 -0.74 12.75
CA ARG A 33 2.59 0.33 12.16
C ARG A 33 2.44 0.36 10.63
N LEU A 34 2.63 -0.78 9.96
CA LEU A 34 2.48 -0.88 8.50
C LEU A 34 1.06 -0.53 8.05
N GLN A 35 0.04 -0.87 8.84
CA GLN A 35 -1.33 -0.52 8.51
C GLN A 35 -1.58 0.99 8.60
N HIS A 36 -1.01 1.67 9.60
CA HIS A 36 -1.06 3.13 9.69
C HIS A 36 -0.33 3.79 8.50
N GLU A 37 0.87 3.30 8.15
CA GLU A 37 1.63 3.80 6.98
C GLU A 37 0.84 3.64 5.68
N ARG A 38 0.18 2.49 5.47
CA ARG A 38 -0.70 2.29 4.29
C ARG A 38 -1.80 3.33 4.24
N ILE A 39 -2.49 3.56 5.36
CA ILE A 39 -3.58 4.54 5.43
C ILE A 39 -3.04 5.95 5.16
N ALA A 40 -1.89 6.31 5.73
CA ALA A 40 -1.25 7.61 5.51
C ALA A 40 -0.90 7.81 4.03
N ALA A 41 -0.18 6.88 3.41
CA ALA A 41 0.23 6.96 2.01
C ALA A 41 -0.97 7.08 1.05
N PHE A 42 -2.06 6.34 1.29
CA PHE A 42 -3.25 6.48 0.45
C PHE A 42 -4.00 7.80 0.65
N ARG A 43 -3.91 8.41 1.84
CA ARG A 43 -4.44 9.77 2.06
C ARG A 43 -3.61 10.82 1.35
N GLU A 44 -2.28 10.71 1.40
CA GLU A 44 -1.36 11.58 0.67
C GLU A 44 -1.63 11.50 -0.83
N PHE A 45 -1.68 10.27 -1.39
CA PHE A 45 -2.01 10.07 -2.80
C PHE A 45 -3.35 10.68 -3.20
N ARG A 46 -4.39 10.50 -2.36
CA ARG A 46 -5.70 11.12 -2.61
C ARG A 46 -5.58 12.65 -2.66
N GLN A 47 -4.85 13.25 -1.74
CA GLN A 47 -4.64 14.71 -1.71
C GLN A 47 -3.88 15.20 -2.95
N ASP A 48 -2.88 14.46 -3.39
CA ASP A 48 -2.16 14.78 -4.63
C ASP A 48 -3.08 14.73 -5.86
N VAL A 49 -3.99 13.75 -5.93
CA VAL A 49 -4.97 13.66 -7.01
C VAL A 49 -6.00 14.79 -6.93
N GLU A 50 -6.55 15.06 -5.75
CA GLU A 50 -7.56 16.12 -5.56
C GLU A 50 -7.00 17.53 -5.83
N SER A 51 -5.72 17.76 -5.50
CA SER A 51 -5.04 19.02 -5.77
C SER A 51 -4.49 19.13 -7.19
N GLY A 52 -4.43 18.03 -7.94
CA GLY A 52 -3.76 17.96 -9.24
C GLY A 52 -2.24 17.93 -9.16
N ALA A 53 -1.65 17.74 -7.96
CA ALA A 53 -0.21 17.55 -7.79
C ALA A 53 0.27 16.21 -8.40
N TYR A 54 -0.61 15.20 -8.41
CA TYR A 54 -0.40 13.96 -9.14
C TYR A 54 -1.45 13.77 -10.26
N PRO A 55 -1.04 13.32 -11.47
CA PRO A 55 0.34 13.06 -11.88
C PRO A 55 1.14 14.35 -12.09
N ALA A 56 2.35 14.38 -11.52
CA ALA A 56 3.35 15.39 -11.87
C ALA A 56 3.97 15.11 -13.25
N GLU A 57 4.65 16.10 -13.83
CA GLU A 57 5.26 15.98 -15.17
C GLU A 57 6.09 14.70 -15.40
N PRO A 58 6.95 14.23 -14.47
CA PRO A 58 7.72 13.00 -14.68
C PRO A 58 6.88 11.72 -14.76
N HIS A 59 5.63 11.78 -14.27
CA HIS A 59 4.68 10.67 -14.30
C HIS A 59 3.76 10.72 -15.52
N ASN A 60 3.84 11.79 -16.32
CA ASN A 60 3.12 11.92 -17.58
C ASN A 60 3.97 11.37 -18.73
N VAL A 61 3.34 10.56 -19.59
CA VAL A 61 3.93 10.18 -20.87
C VAL A 61 3.30 11.06 -21.94
N GLY A 62 4.08 11.98 -22.47
CA GLY A 62 3.64 12.88 -23.54
C GLY A 62 3.35 12.14 -24.84
N VAL A 63 2.58 12.78 -25.73
CA VAL A 63 2.30 12.30 -27.09
C VAL A 63 2.68 13.38 -28.11
N ALA A 64 3.21 12.96 -29.25
CA ALA A 64 3.48 13.89 -30.35
C ALA A 64 2.18 14.50 -30.88
N SER A 65 2.17 15.81 -31.15
CA SER A 65 0.97 16.54 -31.58
C SER A 65 0.33 15.97 -32.85
N GLU A 66 1.15 15.44 -33.77
CA GLU A 66 0.69 14.80 -35.00
C GLU A 66 -0.12 13.53 -34.72
N GLU A 67 0.35 12.70 -33.79
CA GLU A 67 -0.33 11.46 -33.43
C GLU A 67 -1.65 11.75 -32.69
N LEU A 68 -1.67 12.78 -31.84
CA LEU A 68 -2.90 13.25 -31.21
C LEU A 68 -3.93 13.74 -32.24
N ALA A 69 -3.49 14.45 -33.28
CA ALA A 69 -4.37 14.91 -34.35
C ALA A 69 -4.96 13.74 -35.16
N ARG A 70 -4.14 12.74 -35.48
CA ARG A 70 -4.59 11.51 -36.17
C ARG A 70 -5.64 10.77 -35.35
N PHE A 71 -5.39 10.58 -34.05
CA PHE A 71 -6.34 9.95 -33.15
C PHE A 71 -7.68 10.70 -33.09
N ARG A 72 -7.66 12.05 -32.96
CA ARG A 72 -8.86 12.89 -32.96
C ARG A 72 -9.68 12.76 -34.25
N ASN A 73 -9.03 12.67 -35.41
CA ASN A 73 -9.73 12.48 -36.68
C ASN A 73 -10.39 11.09 -36.76
N MET A 74 -9.77 10.06 -36.19
CA MET A 74 -10.30 8.69 -36.19
C MET A 74 -11.58 8.54 -35.34
N ILE A 75 -11.71 9.28 -34.25
CA ILE A 75 -12.88 9.20 -33.36
C ILE A 75 -14.03 10.14 -33.77
N ASN A 76 -13.76 11.14 -34.61
CA ASN A 76 -14.73 12.14 -35.05
C ASN A 76 -15.22 11.93 -36.50
N GLY A 77 -14.67 10.94 -37.21
CA GLY A 77 -15.11 10.50 -38.54
C GLY A 77 -15.93 9.22 -38.46
#